data_AF-A0A0D7W849-F1
#
_entry.id   AF-A0A0D7W849-F1
#
_cell.length_a   1.000
_cell.length_b   1.000
_cell.length_c   1.000
_cell.angle_alpha   90.00
_cell.angle_beta   90.00
_cell.angle_gamma   90.00
#
_symmetry.space_group_name_H-M   'P 1'
#
loop_
_entity.id
_entity.type
_entity.pdbx_description
1 polymer ?
#
loop_
_entity_poly.entity_id
_entity_poly.type
_entity_poly.pdbx_seq_one_letter_code
_entity_poly.pdbx_strand_id
1 'polypeptide(L)'
;MPLKNKNKYIYIDKYTFRKRNKSTGNLDDFRNDIISTLGDSIFKYKTLDEIIFNSLKIIYPINRNLKNDESSIQKKTFQVLEHFGFNSRLKARIHKIGDNGEHIDITKKEPNLSSKEKYLNEIIRFKDLPKAHFNYLKEESEHHLLEITKLVTKYSSTPYISKYYLKEEKPPSNQIERMLLDYYKRCISEQQDILAYRYGEKIKERAITKVTKLPFNFPDWNFGGILDFPYYSARAYSEGYFNHELIEKVYHRLIDTTIYEEDENYRKLYFNNKRSFYSKLFKNYSTKQYFKDIKYYLEVLPITEQRKKVIQELEFLFNKQKWVSFYGITLTQIEGLFADMSMIMDGKVKRRIYDKINVVRKSDILNYLDYYQYHIPEMRNRFMHGELNGLESDKLNSYDLLTDIRFLLKFFYELDNPLVQLKKILAKQNYTFPTLVEVVSFFKILNENNSSLKNYIKNNLDEIKQFIYTNLVDNKNIDVLIINLEENINDNVSKVKDFLSKLFSKQAFDLDKFNLKTIKSFFENNENNELLKSEIFIIQLQIDAISNYAFFIKKYRKWLINLEEDVSYSLENISKNYGSDLNKLLVLSDFYNTTLA
;
A
#
# COMPACT_ATOMS: atom_id res chain seq x y z
N MET A 1 -13.22 21.88 -42.69
CA MET A 1 -11.77 21.88 -43.00
C MET A 1 -11.14 20.65 -42.36
N PRO A 2 -10.49 19.73 -43.10
CA PRO A 2 -9.79 18.62 -42.47
C PRO A 2 -8.46 19.15 -41.91
N LEU A 3 -8.25 18.99 -40.60
CA LEU A 3 -6.97 19.21 -39.95
C LEU A 3 -5.93 18.28 -40.61
N LYS A 4 -4.94 18.88 -41.30
CA LYS A 4 -3.77 18.13 -41.78
C LYS A 4 -3.09 17.49 -40.57
N ASN A 5 -3.17 16.17 -40.47
CA ASN A 5 -2.30 15.38 -39.61
C ASN A 5 -0.85 15.68 -40.02
N LYS A 6 -0.16 16.56 -39.28
CA LYS A 6 1.29 16.69 -39.38
C LYS A 6 1.85 15.33 -38.99
N ASN A 7 2.45 14.60 -39.94
CA ASN A 7 3.19 13.38 -39.63
C ASN A 7 4.20 13.70 -38.53
N LYS A 8 3.95 13.20 -37.31
CA LYS A 8 4.82 13.37 -36.15
C LYS A 8 6.02 12.45 -36.37
N TYR A 9 7.17 13.03 -36.68
CA TYR A 9 8.44 12.31 -36.74
C TYR A 9 9.24 12.59 -35.48
N ILE A 10 10.04 11.60 -35.06
CA ILE A 10 11.06 11.79 -34.04
C ILE A 10 12.27 12.38 -34.74
N TYR A 11 12.47 13.68 -34.53
CA TYR A 11 13.58 14.40 -35.14
C TYR A 11 14.87 14.03 -34.42
N ILE A 12 15.83 13.47 -35.15
CA ILE A 12 17.16 13.19 -34.63
C ILE A 12 17.89 14.45 -34.17
N ASP A 13 17.55 15.66 -34.65
CA ASP A 13 18.11 16.90 -34.10
C ASP A 13 17.76 17.09 -32.60
N LYS A 14 16.61 16.58 -32.14
CA LYS A 14 16.25 16.48 -30.70
C LYS A 14 17.23 15.59 -29.93
N TYR A 15 17.89 14.65 -30.60
CA TYR A 15 18.81 13.65 -30.03
C TYR A 15 20.27 13.81 -30.56
N THR A 16 20.59 14.95 -31.19
CA THR A 16 21.87 15.31 -31.86
C THR A 16 22.88 14.18 -32.15
N PHE A 17 22.79 13.55 -33.32
CA PHE A 17 23.77 12.57 -33.85
C PHE A 17 25.08 13.20 -34.38
N ARG A 18 25.46 14.39 -33.89
CA ARG A 18 26.64 15.13 -34.35
C ARG A 18 27.62 15.29 -33.18
N LYS A 19 28.59 14.36 -33.12
CA LYS A 19 29.70 14.20 -32.16
C LYS A 19 29.42 13.22 -31.01
N ARG A 20 30.40 12.37 -30.74
CA ARG A 20 30.50 11.44 -29.60
C ARG A 20 30.49 12.22 -28.27
N ASN A 21 29.33 12.72 -27.82
CA ASN A 21 29.17 13.09 -26.42
C ASN A 21 28.57 11.89 -25.67
N LYS A 22 29.34 11.41 -24.69
CA LYS A 22 29.13 10.20 -23.89
C LYS A 22 28.00 10.36 -22.85
N SER A 23 26.88 10.99 -23.18
CA SER A 23 25.71 10.99 -22.30
C SER A 23 24.67 10.03 -22.86
N THR A 24 24.69 8.80 -22.37
CA THR A 24 23.63 7.79 -22.45
C THR A 24 22.27 8.25 -21.87
N GLY A 25 22.20 9.47 -21.31
CA GLY A 25 21.08 10.00 -20.54
C GLY A 25 19.83 10.41 -21.32
N ASN A 26 19.56 9.83 -22.51
CA ASN A 26 18.33 10.13 -23.28
C ASN A 26 17.79 8.92 -24.06
N LEU A 27 18.26 7.71 -23.76
CA LEU A 27 17.77 6.49 -24.42
C LEU A 27 16.32 6.17 -24.05
N ASP A 28 15.98 6.33 -22.77
CA ASP A 28 14.62 6.02 -22.30
C ASP A 28 13.60 7.01 -22.87
N ASP A 29 13.89 8.31 -22.95
CA ASP A 29 12.98 9.26 -23.62
C ASP A 29 12.91 9.01 -25.12
N PHE A 30 14.03 8.64 -25.76
CA PHE A 30 14.02 8.26 -27.19
C PHE A 30 13.11 7.06 -27.44
N ARG A 31 13.20 6.02 -26.59
CA ARG A 31 12.31 4.85 -26.64
C ARG A 31 10.86 5.25 -26.38
N ASN A 32 10.60 6.07 -25.37
CA ASN A 32 9.24 6.52 -25.03
C ASN A 32 8.64 7.35 -26.16
N ASP A 33 9.42 8.20 -26.82
CA ASP A 33 9.01 8.93 -28.02
C ASP A 33 8.65 7.97 -29.17
N ILE A 34 9.44 6.90 -29.39
CA ILE A 34 9.13 5.84 -30.37
C ILE A 34 7.78 5.21 -30.06
N ILE A 35 7.61 4.72 -28.84
CA ILE A 35 6.38 4.03 -28.42
C ILE A 35 5.17 4.97 -28.54
N SER A 36 5.29 6.20 -28.06
CA SER A 36 4.25 7.23 -28.15
C SER A 36 3.88 7.57 -29.59
N THR A 37 4.88 7.66 -30.49
CA THR A 37 4.66 7.99 -31.90
C THR A 37 4.05 6.82 -32.68
N LEU A 38 4.42 5.58 -32.35
CA LEU A 38 3.76 4.39 -32.90
C LEU A 38 2.31 4.29 -32.43
N GLY A 39 2.02 4.67 -31.18
CA GLY A 39 0.69 4.64 -30.59
C GLY A 39 0.00 3.29 -30.77
N ASP A 40 -1.30 3.30 -31.08
CA ASP A 40 -2.13 2.09 -31.19
C ASP A 40 -1.71 1.10 -32.29
N SER A 41 -0.88 1.53 -33.24
CA SER A 41 -0.38 0.63 -34.28
C SER A 41 0.49 -0.49 -33.71
N ILE A 42 1.13 -0.24 -32.55
CA ILE A 42 2.04 -1.19 -31.90
C ILE A 42 1.35 -2.50 -31.49
N PHE A 43 0.05 -2.44 -31.18
CA PHE A 43 -0.78 -3.60 -30.80
C PHE A 43 -1.37 -4.34 -32.02
N LYS A 44 -1.14 -3.85 -33.24
CA LYS A 44 -1.65 -4.49 -34.47
C LYS A 44 -0.59 -5.38 -35.14
N TYR A 45 0.68 -5.11 -34.88
CA TYR A 45 1.80 -5.82 -35.48
C TYR A 45 1.81 -7.31 -35.11
N LYS A 46 2.20 -8.13 -36.10
CA LYS A 46 2.22 -9.60 -36.00
C LYS A 46 3.60 -10.15 -35.67
N THR A 47 4.66 -9.39 -35.92
CA THR A 47 6.05 -9.81 -35.68
C THR A 47 6.88 -8.69 -35.07
N LEU A 48 7.96 -9.05 -34.38
CA LEU A 48 8.92 -8.08 -33.84
C LEU A 48 9.63 -7.32 -34.97
N ASP A 49 9.83 -7.95 -36.13
CA ASP A 49 10.36 -7.30 -37.33
C ASP A 49 9.46 -6.16 -37.83
N GLU A 50 8.13 -6.32 -37.77
CA GLU A 50 7.19 -5.24 -38.11
C GLU A 50 7.36 -4.05 -37.15
N ILE A 51 7.59 -4.30 -35.85
CA ILE A 51 7.85 -3.25 -34.86
C ILE A 51 9.17 -2.54 -35.18
N ILE A 52 10.22 -3.30 -35.48
CA ILE A 52 11.53 -2.75 -35.87
C ILE A 52 11.36 -1.84 -37.09
N PHE A 53 10.77 -2.35 -38.18
CA PHE A 53 10.59 -1.58 -39.41
C PHE A 53 9.77 -0.29 -39.18
N ASN A 54 8.64 -0.39 -38.47
CA ASN A 54 7.79 0.79 -38.25
C ASN A 54 8.41 1.79 -37.27
N SER A 55 9.18 1.34 -36.27
CA SER A 55 9.96 2.24 -35.41
C SER A 55 11.04 3.00 -36.20
N LEU A 56 11.72 2.35 -37.14
CA LEU A 56 12.70 3.02 -38.01
C LEU A 56 12.06 4.05 -38.94
N LYS A 57 10.82 3.80 -39.40
CA LYS A 57 10.06 4.69 -40.31
C LYS A 57 9.72 6.04 -39.67
N ILE A 58 9.60 6.10 -38.36
CA ILE A 58 9.26 7.34 -37.63
C ILE A 58 10.49 8.12 -37.16
N ILE A 59 11.68 7.55 -37.26
CA ILE A 59 12.95 8.19 -36.88
C ILE A 59 13.51 8.93 -38.10
N TYR A 60 13.60 10.26 -38.06
CA TYR A 60 14.25 11.05 -39.11
C TYR A 60 15.71 11.33 -38.74
N PRO A 61 16.74 11.18 -39.61
CA PRO A 61 16.66 10.83 -41.03
C PRO A 61 16.77 9.33 -41.33
N ILE A 62 16.69 8.45 -40.32
CA ILE A 62 16.77 6.99 -40.51
C ILE A 62 15.76 6.50 -41.54
N ASN A 63 14.55 7.06 -41.52
CA ASN A 63 13.48 6.80 -42.46
C ASN A 63 13.80 7.15 -43.92
N ARG A 64 14.77 8.04 -44.19
CA ARG A 64 15.19 8.36 -45.57
C ARG A 64 15.80 7.13 -46.23
N ASN A 65 15.24 6.73 -47.37
CA ASN A 65 15.65 5.54 -48.13
C ASN A 65 15.51 4.22 -47.35
N LEU A 66 14.68 4.17 -46.29
CA LEU A 66 14.33 2.91 -45.62
C LEU A 66 13.41 2.10 -46.55
N LYS A 67 13.87 0.91 -46.95
CA LYS A 67 13.09 -0.12 -47.65
C LYS A 67 12.72 -1.25 -46.68
N ASN A 68 11.58 -1.91 -46.92
CA ASN A 68 11.12 -3.06 -46.13
C ASN A 68 11.77 -4.35 -46.62
N ASP A 69 13.10 -4.41 -46.50
CA ASP A 69 13.91 -5.60 -46.81
C ASP A 69 14.99 -5.78 -45.73
N GLU A 70 15.46 -7.02 -45.60
CA GLU A 70 16.37 -7.43 -44.53
C GLU A 70 17.65 -6.58 -44.47
N SER A 71 18.26 -6.33 -45.62
CA SER A 71 19.53 -5.59 -45.72
C SER A 71 19.36 -4.13 -45.34
N SER A 72 18.28 -3.50 -45.84
CA SER A 72 17.91 -2.13 -45.48
C SER A 72 17.63 -2.00 -43.99
N ILE A 73 16.82 -2.89 -43.40
CA ILE A 73 16.51 -2.85 -41.97
C ILE A 73 17.77 -3.05 -41.12
N GLN A 74 18.60 -4.05 -41.43
CA GLN A 74 19.85 -4.33 -40.71
C GLN A 74 20.83 -3.15 -40.75
N LYS A 75 20.94 -2.47 -41.89
CA LYS A 75 21.78 -1.28 -42.03
C LYS A 75 21.24 -0.11 -41.20
N LYS A 76 19.93 0.07 -41.15
CA LYS A 76 19.28 1.17 -40.43
C LYS A 76 19.25 0.96 -38.92
N THR A 77 19.01 -0.27 -38.44
CA THR A 77 19.17 -0.61 -37.02
C THR A 77 20.61 -0.40 -36.56
N PHE A 78 21.60 -0.77 -37.38
CA PHE A 78 23.02 -0.51 -37.07
C PHE A 78 23.33 0.97 -36.86
N GLN A 79 22.78 1.87 -37.69
CA GLN A 79 22.97 3.32 -37.56
C GLN A 79 22.42 3.88 -36.25
N VAL A 80 21.26 3.39 -35.79
CA VAL A 80 20.68 3.80 -34.50
C VAL A 80 21.52 3.28 -33.33
N LEU A 81 21.93 2.01 -33.39
CA LEU A 81 22.79 1.41 -32.37
C LEU A 81 24.16 2.09 -32.27
N GLU A 82 24.75 2.48 -33.40
CA GLU A 82 26.03 3.20 -33.43
C GLU A 82 25.93 4.55 -32.71
N HIS A 83 24.81 5.26 -32.86
CA HIS A 83 24.58 6.53 -32.20
C HIS A 83 24.54 6.43 -30.68
N PHE A 84 23.83 5.43 -30.15
CA PHE A 84 23.77 5.18 -28.71
C PHE A 84 25.00 4.42 -28.18
N GLY A 85 25.98 4.12 -29.03
CA GLY A 85 27.25 3.50 -28.63
C GLY A 85 27.20 1.98 -28.45
N PHE A 86 26.06 1.33 -28.69
CA PHE A 86 25.88 -0.14 -28.55
C PHE A 86 26.63 -0.98 -29.59
N ASN A 87 27.09 -0.36 -30.68
CA ASN A 87 27.96 -0.99 -31.69
C ASN A 87 29.42 -0.51 -31.63
N SER A 88 29.79 0.26 -30.61
CA SER A 88 31.20 0.60 -30.41
C SER A 88 31.98 -0.63 -29.96
N ARG A 89 33.07 -0.97 -30.66
CA ARG A 89 33.99 -2.07 -30.31
C ARG A 89 34.80 -1.74 -29.05
N LEU A 90 34.17 -1.37 -27.95
CA LEU A 90 34.83 -1.34 -26.66
C LEU A 90 34.91 -2.77 -26.16
N LYS A 91 35.97 -3.49 -26.59
CA LYS A 91 36.39 -4.73 -25.94
C LYS A 91 36.84 -4.38 -24.52
N ALA A 92 35.92 -4.36 -23.56
CA ALA A 92 36.31 -4.42 -22.17
C ALA A 92 36.95 -5.80 -21.95
N ARG A 93 38.28 -5.83 -21.84
CA ARG A 93 38.99 -7.03 -21.37
C ARG A 93 38.74 -7.11 -19.87
N ILE A 94 37.90 -8.05 -19.45
CA ILE A 94 37.68 -8.35 -18.04
C ILE A 94 38.67 -9.45 -17.68
N HIS A 95 39.63 -9.14 -16.84
CA HIS A 95 40.60 -10.11 -16.33
C HIS A 95 40.11 -10.65 -14.98
N LYS A 96 40.13 -11.96 -14.79
CA LYS A 96 40.11 -12.59 -13.47
C LYS A 96 41.55 -12.80 -13.02
N ILE A 97 41.86 -12.47 -11.76
CA ILE A 97 43.16 -12.82 -11.18
C ILE A 97 43.06 -14.27 -10.68
N GLY A 98 43.91 -15.15 -11.22
CA GLY A 98 44.04 -16.54 -10.79
C GLY A 98 44.72 -16.66 -9.43
N ASP A 99 44.68 -17.85 -8.81
CA ASP A 99 45.20 -18.10 -7.45
C ASP A 99 46.73 -17.91 -7.33
N ASN A 100 47.42 -17.89 -8.47
CA ASN A 100 48.85 -17.65 -8.69
C ASN A 100 49.16 -16.20 -9.17
N GLY A 101 48.16 -15.30 -9.19
CA GLY A 101 48.32 -13.91 -9.59
C GLY A 101 48.25 -13.63 -11.09
N GLU A 102 47.97 -14.63 -11.93
CA GLU A 102 47.90 -14.45 -13.39
C GLU A 102 46.58 -13.80 -13.84
N HIS A 103 46.64 -12.92 -14.84
CA HIS A 103 45.45 -12.30 -15.43
C HIS A 103 44.83 -13.23 -16.48
N ILE A 104 43.76 -13.92 -16.11
CA ILE A 104 42.97 -14.79 -17.00
C ILE A 104 41.90 -13.94 -17.70
N ASP A 105 41.97 -13.81 -19.02
CA ASP A 105 40.94 -13.12 -19.82
C ASP A 105 39.59 -13.85 -19.70
N ILE A 106 38.61 -13.27 -19.00
CA ILE A 106 37.22 -13.68 -19.10
C ILE A 106 36.65 -12.99 -20.34
N THR A 107 36.92 -13.54 -21.52
CA THR A 107 36.10 -13.19 -22.69
C THR A 107 34.71 -13.76 -22.47
N LYS A 108 33.80 -12.98 -21.87
CA LYS A 108 32.37 -13.19 -22.12
C LYS A 108 32.20 -13.00 -23.63
N LYS A 109 32.09 -14.11 -24.37
CA LYS A 109 31.53 -14.06 -25.72
C LYS A 109 30.10 -13.55 -25.53
N GLU A 110 29.90 -12.24 -25.67
CA GLU A 110 28.57 -11.73 -25.93
C GLU A 110 28.04 -12.53 -27.13
N PRO A 111 26.82 -13.09 -27.06
CA PRO A 111 26.24 -13.75 -28.22
C PRO A 111 26.33 -12.78 -29.41
N ASN A 112 26.74 -13.29 -30.58
CA ASN A 112 26.80 -12.52 -31.82
C ASN A 112 25.36 -12.20 -32.27
N LEU A 113 24.68 -11.31 -31.53
CA LEU A 113 23.37 -10.81 -31.87
C LEU A 113 23.48 -9.92 -33.11
N SER A 114 22.57 -10.14 -34.05
CA SER A 114 22.37 -9.28 -35.21
C SER A 114 22.02 -7.84 -34.77
N SER A 115 22.24 -6.87 -35.66
CA SER A 115 21.83 -5.47 -35.40
C SER A 115 20.34 -5.34 -35.10
N LYS A 116 19.48 -6.18 -35.70
CA LYS A 116 18.05 -6.25 -35.37
C LYS A 116 17.80 -6.69 -33.93
N GLU A 117 18.40 -7.79 -33.50
CA GLU A 117 18.24 -8.31 -32.13
C GLU A 117 18.79 -7.32 -31.11
N LYS A 118 19.94 -6.70 -31.38
CA LYS A 118 20.50 -5.63 -30.54
C LYS A 118 19.58 -4.42 -30.48
N TYR A 119 18.99 -4.00 -31.60
CA TYR A 119 18.05 -2.88 -31.62
C TYR A 119 16.80 -3.19 -30.80
N LEU A 120 16.27 -4.40 -30.93
CA LEU A 120 15.12 -4.83 -30.14
C LEU A 120 15.45 -4.92 -28.64
N ASN A 121 16.63 -5.42 -28.28
CA ASN A 121 17.05 -5.60 -26.90
C ASN A 121 17.47 -4.29 -26.21
N GLU A 122 18.15 -3.39 -26.91
CA GLU A 122 18.80 -2.22 -26.31
C GLU A 122 18.01 -0.93 -26.55
N ILE A 123 17.38 -0.77 -27.73
CA ILE A 123 16.65 0.45 -28.09
C ILE A 123 15.16 0.33 -27.73
N ILE A 124 14.47 -0.67 -28.30
CA ILE A 124 13.02 -0.85 -28.06
C ILE A 124 12.77 -1.53 -26.71
N ARG A 125 13.66 -2.45 -26.32
CA ARG A 125 13.59 -3.30 -25.12
C ARG A 125 12.33 -4.16 -25.07
N PHE A 126 11.84 -4.70 -26.18
CA PHE A 126 10.71 -5.64 -26.16
C PHE A 126 11.21 -7.08 -26.20
N LYS A 127 10.79 -7.91 -25.22
CA LYS A 127 11.03 -9.36 -25.23
C LYS A 127 9.97 -10.14 -26.00
N ASP A 128 8.75 -9.60 -26.08
CA ASP A 128 7.58 -10.22 -26.69
C ASP A 128 6.72 -9.21 -27.47
N LEU A 129 5.70 -9.69 -28.18
CA LEU A 129 4.77 -8.85 -28.93
C LEU A 129 3.77 -8.15 -28.00
N PRO A 130 3.66 -6.80 -28.04
CA PRO A 130 2.64 -6.06 -27.27
C PRO A 130 1.22 -6.57 -27.54
N LYS A 131 0.94 -6.97 -28.79
CA LYS A 131 -0.35 -7.51 -29.20
C LYS A 131 -0.78 -8.74 -28.39
N ALA A 132 0.14 -9.67 -28.11
CA ALA A 132 -0.19 -10.89 -27.39
C ALA A 132 -0.63 -10.58 -25.95
N HIS A 133 0.13 -9.74 -25.25
CA HIS A 133 -0.23 -9.32 -23.89
C HIS A 133 -1.47 -8.43 -23.84
N PHE A 134 -1.63 -7.52 -24.82
CA PHE A 134 -2.83 -6.70 -24.92
C PHE A 134 -4.08 -7.55 -25.13
N ASN A 135 -4.02 -8.55 -26.02
CA ASN A 135 -5.12 -9.47 -26.26
C ASN A 135 -5.45 -10.28 -25.00
N TYR A 136 -4.44 -10.83 -24.32
CA TYR A 136 -4.63 -11.54 -23.04
C TYR A 136 -5.33 -10.66 -21.99
N LEU A 137 -4.81 -9.46 -21.72
CA LEU A 137 -5.41 -8.54 -20.75
C LEU A 137 -6.84 -8.15 -21.15
N LYS A 138 -7.10 -8.04 -22.45
CA LYS A 138 -8.44 -7.76 -22.98
C LYS A 138 -9.36 -8.97 -22.80
N GLU A 139 -8.94 -10.19 -23.10
CA GLU A 139 -9.78 -11.38 -22.92
C GLU A 139 -10.14 -11.58 -21.44
N GLU A 140 -9.16 -11.51 -20.54
CA GLU A 140 -9.39 -11.65 -19.10
C GLU A 140 -10.26 -10.53 -18.52
N SER A 141 -10.05 -9.27 -18.92
CA SER A 141 -10.92 -8.17 -18.47
C SER A 141 -12.35 -8.28 -18.99
N GLU A 142 -12.57 -8.91 -20.15
CA GLU A 142 -13.93 -9.22 -20.63
C GLU A 142 -14.58 -10.29 -19.74
N HIS A 143 -13.83 -11.32 -19.36
CA HIS A 143 -14.31 -12.34 -18.44
C HIS A 143 -14.73 -11.72 -17.09
N HIS A 144 -13.89 -10.88 -16.48
CA HIS A 144 -14.25 -10.17 -15.25
C HIS A 144 -15.49 -9.27 -15.42
N LEU A 145 -15.58 -8.55 -16.56
CA LEU A 145 -16.73 -7.71 -16.87
C LEU A 145 -18.02 -8.53 -16.98
N LEU A 146 -17.97 -9.70 -17.60
CA LEU A 146 -19.11 -10.61 -17.72
C LEU A 146 -19.58 -11.10 -16.35
N GLU A 147 -18.67 -11.53 -15.48
CA GLU A 147 -19.00 -11.99 -14.13
C GLU A 147 -19.67 -10.88 -13.29
N ILE A 148 -19.09 -9.68 -13.29
CA ILE A 148 -19.70 -8.54 -12.58
C ILE A 148 -21.04 -8.14 -13.22
N THR A 149 -21.16 -8.17 -14.54
CA THR A 149 -22.41 -7.83 -15.24
C THR A 149 -23.54 -8.82 -14.92
N LYS A 150 -23.23 -10.11 -14.71
CA LYS A 150 -24.20 -11.10 -14.22
C LYS A 150 -24.73 -10.69 -12.84
N LEU A 151 -23.85 -10.28 -11.93
CA LEU A 151 -24.26 -9.81 -10.59
C LEU A 151 -25.08 -8.52 -10.65
N VAL A 152 -24.66 -7.54 -11.47
CA VAL A 152 -25.43 -6.30 -11.72
C VAL A 152 -26.84 -6.65 -12.20
N THR A 153 -26.96 -7.57 -13.16
CA THR A 153 -28.26 -8.01 -13.71
C THR A 153 -29.12 -8.69 -12.64
N LYS A 154 -28.53 -9.60 -11.87
CA LYS A 154 -29.19 -10.29 -10.74
C LYS A 154 -29.76 -9.27 -9.75
N TYR A 155 -28.97 -8.32 -9.28
CA TYR A 155 -29.44 -7.30 -8.36
C TYR A 155 -30.50 -6.39 -8.99
N SER A 156 -30.30 -6.00 -10.25
CA SER A 156 -31.24 -5.15 -10.99
C SER A 156 -32.60 -5.81 -11.15
N SER A 157 -32.66 -7.14 -11.24
CA SER A 157 -33.94 -7.87 -11.31
C SER A 157 -34.71 -7.93 -9.98
N THR A 158 -34.12 -7.52 -8.86
CA THR A 158 -34.84 -7.51 -7.58
C THR A 158 -35.92 -6.41 -7.59
N PRO A 159 -37.10 -6.63 -6.96
CA PRO A 159 -38.18 -5.64 -6.95
C PRO A 159 -37.74 -4.30 -6.35
N TYR A 160 -36.89 -4.32 -5.32
CA TYR A 160 -36.37 -3.12 -4.70
C TYR A 160 -35.53 -2.29 -5.68
N ILE A 161 -34.55 -2.89 -6.35
CA ILE A 161 -33.64 -2.15 -7.24
C ILE A 161 -34.38 -1.70 -8.51
N SER A 162 -35.06 -2.60 -9.22
CA SER A 162 -35.72 -2.30 -10.50
C SER A 162 -36.84 -1.26 -10.41
N LYS A 163 -37.67 -1.33 -9.37
CA LYS A 163 -38.89 -0.52 -9.26
C LYS A 163 -38.70 0.69 -8.37
N TYR A 164 -38.07 0.53 -7.22
CA TYR A 164 -38.06 1.57 -6.19
C TYR A 164 -36.78 2.41 -6.21
N TYR A 165 -35.61 1.79 -6.37
CA TYR A 165 -34.36 2.56 -6.41
C TYR A 165 -34.13 3.22 -7.78
N LEU A 166 -34.18 2.46 -8.88
CA LEU A 166 -33.82 2.99 -10.21
C LEU A 166 -34.88 3.92 -10.83
N LYS A 167 -36.17 3.78 -10.48
CA LYS A 167 -37.25 4.62 -11.05
C LYS A 167 -37.73 5.72 -10.12
N GLU A 168 -37.80 5.44 -8.81
CA GLU A 168 -38.37 6.36 -7.81
C GLU A 168 -37.31 6.98 -6.88
N GLU A 169 -36.03 6.62 -7.03
CA GLU A 169 -34.92 7.03 -6.15
C GLU A 169 -35.20 6.79 -4.65
N LYS A 170 -36.03 5.78 -4.35
CA LYS A 170 -36.52 5.55 -3.01
C LYS A 170 -35.41 5.02 -2.10
N PRO A 171 -35.16 5.67 -0.94
CA PRO A 171 -34.16 5.19 0.01
C PRO A 171 -34.61 3.85 0.63
N PRO A 172 -33.65 3.00 1.05
CA PRO A 172 -33.96 1.68 1.58
C PRO A 172 -34.67 1.79 2.94
N SER A 173 -35.80 1.11 3.06
CA SER A 173 -36.70 1.12 4.22
C SER A 173 -36.30 0.10 5.29
N ASN A 174 -35.69 -1.02 4.88
CA ASN A 174 -35.31 -2.13 5.76
C ASN A 174 -33.86 -2.58 5.52
N GLN A 175 -33.38 -3.54 6.32
CA GLN A 175 -31.99 -4.01 6.27
C GLN A 175 -31.66 -4.80 5.00
N ILE A 176 -32.63 -5.57 4.48
CA ILE A 176 -32.46 -6.36 3.24
C ILE A 176 -32.29 -5.42 2.05
N GLU A 177 -33.15 -4.39 1.94
CA GLU A 177 -33.05 -3.37 0.89
C GLU A 177 -31.71 -2.62 0.95
N ARG A 178 -31.19 -2.33 2.15
CA ARG A 178 -29.85 -1.72 2.30
C ARG A 178 -28.74 -2.63 1.82
N MET A 179 -28.81 -3.92 2.15
CA MET A 179 -27.85 -4.92 1.68
C MET A 179 -27.86 -5.01 0.16
N LEU A 180 -29.04 -5.19 -0.44
CA LEU A 180 -29.20 -5.23 -1.89
C LEU A 180 -28.67 -3.96 -2.56
N LEU A 181 -28.95 -2.78 -2.00
CA LEU A 181 -28.47 -1.52 -2.53
C LEU A 181 -26.95 -1.40 -2.47
N ASP A 182 -26.34 -1.76 -1.34
CA ASP A 182 -24.89 -1.64 -1.15
C ASP A 182 -24.14 -2.57 -2.12
N TYR A 183 -24.52 -3.85 -2.17
CA TYR A 183 -23.91 -4.82 -3.08
C TYR A 183 -24.15 -4.47 -4.55
N TYR A 184 -25.33 -3.96 -4.90
CA TYR A 184 -25.59 -3.42 -6.24
C TYR A 184 -24.62 -2.29 -6.58
N LYS A 185 -24.45 -1.31 -5.68
CA LYS A 185 -23.54 -0.18 -5.89
C LYS A 185 -22.08 -0.60 -6.02
N ARG A 186 -21.62 -1.58 -5.22
CA ARG A 186 -20.27 -2.17 -5.35
C ARG A 186 -20.07 -2.78 -6.73
N CYS A 187 -21.04 -3.56 -7.22
CA CYS A 187 -20.98 -4.16 -8.55
C CYS A 187 -20.96 -3.10 -9.66
N ILE A 188 -21.77 -2.05 -9.56
CA ILE A 188 -21.78 -0.95 -10.53
C ILE A 188 -20.44 -0.20 -10.54
N SER A 189 -19.88 0.11 -9.37
CA SER A 189 -18.57 0.76 -9.27
C SER A 189 -17.48 -0.08 -9.91
N GLU A 190 -17.43 -1.37 -9.59
CA GLU A 190 -16.46 -2.29 -10.16
C GLU A 190 -16.64 -2.46 -11.68
N GLN A 191 -17.88 -2.52 -12.17
CA GLN A 191 -18.16 -2.55 -13.60
C GLN A 191 -17.57 -1.32 -14.30
N GLN A 192 -17.71 -0.13 -13.71
CA GLN A 192 -17.14 1.10 -14.23
C GLN A 192 -15.60 1.06 -14.22
N ASP A 193 -14.99 0.54 -13.15
CA ASP A 193 -13.53 0.40 -13.05
C ASP A 193 -12.97 -0.56 -14.11
N ILE A 194 -13.64 -1.70 -14.34
CA ILE A 194 -13.27 -2.65 -15.39
C ILE A 194 -13.42 -2.02 -16.79
N LEU A 195 -14.53 -1.32 -17.04
CA LEU A 195 -14.76 -0.62 -18.32
C LEU A 195 -13.70 0.45 -18.56
N ALA A 196 -13.38 1.25 -17.54
CA ALA A 196 -12.35 2.29 -17.61
C ALA A 196 -10.96 1.70 -17.87
N TYR A 197 -10.63 0.57 -17.25
CA TYR A 197 -9.38 -0.14 -17.53
C TYR A 197 -9.35 -0.70 -18.95
N ARG A 198 -10.40 -1.42 -19.36
CA ARG A 198 -10.51 -2.13 -20.64
C ARG A 198 -10.47 -1.19 -21.85
N TYR A 199 -11.18 -0.08 -21.77
CA TYR A 199 -11.32 0.87 -22.88
C TYR A 199 -10.41 2.09 -22.74
N GLY A 200 -9.68 2.23 -21.63
CA GLY A 200 -8.72 3.30 -21.39
C GLY A 200 -7.29 2.96 -21.85
N GLU A 201 -6.37 3.90 -21.58
CA GLU A 201 -4.95 3.74 -21.93
C GLU A 201 -4.19 2.80 -20.97
N LYS A 202 -4.67 2.61 -19.74
CA LYS A 202 -4.01 1.80 -18.71
C LYS A 202 -3.73 0.36 -19.13
N ILE A 203 -4.66 -0.29 -19.85
CA ILE A 203 -4.46 -1.66 -20.37
C ILE A 203 -3.34 -1.72 -21.43
N LYS A 204 -3.20 -0.65 -22.23
CA LYS A 204 -2.15 -0.53 -23.25
C LYS A 204 -0.80 -0.28 -22.59
N GLU A 205 -0.74 0.65 -21.63
CA GLU A 205 0.47 0.91 -20.82
C GLU A 205 0.95 -0.36 -20.12
N ARG A 206 0.02 -1.13 -19.54
CA ARG A 206 0.34 -2.41 -18.90
C ARG A 206 0.87 -3.44 -19.89
N ALA A 207 0.25 -3.57 -21.07
CA ALA A 207 0.72 -4.47 -22.12
C ALA A 207 2.15 -4.11 -22.56
N ILE A 208 2.47 -2.82 -22.71
CA ILE A 208 3.84 -2.34 -23.01
C ILE A 208 4.80 -2.67 -21.87
N THR A 209 4.38 -2.49 -20.62
CA THR A 209 5.19 -2.81 -19.44
C THR A 209 5.54 -4.30 -19.39
N LYS A 210 4.58 -5.19 -19.67
CA LYS A 210 4.80 -6.65 -19.66
C LYS A 210 5.80 -7.13 -20.72
N VAL A 211 5.81 -6.49 -21.89
CA VAL A 211 6.79 -6.82 -22.94
C VAL A 211 8.13 -6.14 -22.75
N THR A 212 8.23 -5.13 -21.89
CA THR A 212 9.47 -4.37 -21.73
C THR A 212 10.47 -5.17 -20.90
N LYS A 213 11.65 -5.39 -21.46
CA LYS A 213 12.80 -5.99 -20.79
C LYS A 213 13.38 -5.00 -19.78
N LEU A 214 13.53 -5.43 -18.53
CA LEU A 214 14.18 -4.63 -17.50
C LEU A 214 15.70 -4.56 -17.77
N PRO A 215 16.36 -3.41 -17.49
CA PRO A 215 17.77 -3.18 -17.82
C PRO A 215 18.78 -4.03 -17.01
N PHE A 216 18.33 -4.83 -16.05
CA PHE A 216 19.16 -5.73 -15.27
C PHE A 216 18.60 -7.16 -15.36
N ASN A 217 19.45 -8.17 -15.22
CA ASN A 217 19.07 -9.59 -15.08
C ASN A 217 18.32 -9.84 -13.76
N PHE A 218 17.32 -9.01 -13.44
CA PHE A 218 16.29 -9.43 -12.51
C PHE A 218 15.60 -10.63 -13.15
N PRO A 219 15.44 -11.75 -12.41
CA PRO A 219 14.59 -12.84 -12.89
C PRO A 219 13.25 -12.21 -13.29
N ASP A 220 12.67 -12.65 -14.41
CA ASP A 220 11.39 -12.16 -14.91
C ASP A 220 10.37 -12.14 -13.76
N TRP A 221 10.26 -10.99 -13.10
CA TRP A 221 9.30 -10.76 -12.04
C TRP A 221 7.99 -10.62 -12.77
N ASN A 222 7.37 -11.77 -13.02
CA ASN A 222 6.02 -11.87 -13.50
C ASN A 222 5.15 -11.41 -12.34
N PHE A 223 5.03 -10.09 -12.20
CA PHE A 223 4.07 -9.42 -11.33
C PHE A 223 2.63 -9.66 -11.85
N GLY A 224 2.26 -10.92 -12.05
CA GLY A 224 0.91 -11.34 -12.38
C GLY A 224 -0.02 -11.11 -11.19
N GLY A 225 -1.32 -10.95 -11.45
CA GLY A 225 -2.34 -10.65 -10.46
C GLY A 225 -2.72 -9.17 -10.43
N ILE A 226 -2.68 -8.53 -9.25
CA ILE A 226 -3.19 -7.16 -8.99
C ILE A 226 -2.63 -6.10 -9.94
N LEU A 227 -1.39 -6.25 -10.42
CA LEU A 227 -0.80 -5.26 -11.33
C LEU A 227 -1.29 -5.41 -12.78
N ASP A 228 -1.77 -6.59 -13.17
CA ASP A 228 -2.38 -6.80 -14.48
C ASP A 228 -3.83 -6.30 -14.51
N PHE A 229 -4.52 -6.31 -13.36
CA PHE A 229 -5.91 -5.92 -13.23
C PHE A 229 -6.09 -5.07 -11.97
N PRO A 230 -6.03 -3.73 -12.09
CA PRO A 230 -6.01 -2.80 -10.96
C PRO A 230 -7.41 -2.55 -10.36
N TYR A 231 -8.28 -3.55 -10.38
CA TYR A 231 -9.66 -3.51 -9.87
C TYR A 231 -9.93 -4.72 -8.97
N TYR A 232 -11.00 -4.68 -8.18
CA TYR A 232 -11.15 -5.56 -7.01
C TYR A 232 -11.55 -6.99 -7.40
N SER A 233 -12.38 -7.16 -8.42
CA SER A 233 -12.89 -8.46 -8.89
C SER A 233 -11.80 -9.41 -9.35
N ALA A 234 -10.66 -8.91 -9.82
CA ALA A 234 -9.51 -9.72 -10.20
C ALA A 234 -8.72 -10.30 -9.01
N ARG A 235 -9.04 -9.92 -7.77
CA ARG A 235 -8.38 -10.45 -6.57
C ARG A 235 -8.89 -11.85 -6.24
N ALA A 236 -8.01 -12.69 -5.68
CA ALA A 236 -8.42 -13.95 -5.09
C ALA A 236 -9.45 -13.69 -3.96
N TYR A 237 -10.51 -14.52 -3.91
CA TYR A 237 -11.60 -14.43 -2.93
C TYR A 237 -12.44 -13.14 -2.98
N SER A 238 -12.50 -12.46 -4.13
CA SER A 238 -13.30 -11.24 -4.31
C SER A 238 -14.81 -11.48 -4.36
N GLU A 239 -15.26 -12.72 -4.60
CA GLU A 239 -16.66 -13.05 -4.88
C GLU A 239 -17.61 -12.62 -3.75
N GLY A 240 -17.23 -12.85 -2.49
CA GLY A 240 -18.03 -12.45 -1.30
C GLY A 240 -18.19 -10.94 -1.12
N TYR A 241 -17.34 -10.12 -1.75
CA TYR A 241 -17.46 -8.67 -1.73
C TYR A 241 -18.59 -8.16 -2.64
N PHE A 242 -18.88 -8.89 -3.73
CA PHE A 242 -19.89 -8.54 -4.74
C PHE A 242 -21.18 -9.35 -4.63
N ASN A 243 -21.14 -10.53 -4.01
CA ASN A 243 -22.30 -11.38 -3.83
C ASN A 243 -22.68 -11.52 -2.35
N HIS A 244 -23.79 -10.89 -1.94
CA HIS A 244 -24.28 -10.92 -0.57
C HIS A 244 -24.67 -12.33 -0.08
N GLU A 245 -24.95 -13.26 -0.99
CA GLU A 245 -25.23 -14.66 -0.63
C GLU A 245 -23.97 -15.41 -0.17
N LEU A 246 -22.80 -14.87 -0.50
CA LEU A 246 -21.49 -15.41 -0.18
C LEU A 246 -20.80 -14.63 0.95
N ILE A 247 -21.57 -13.87 1.76
CA ILE A 247 -21.04 -13.27 2.99
C ILE A 247 -20.41 -14.38 3.84
N GLU A 248 -19.10 -14.27 4.04
CA GLU A 248 -18.32 -15.23 4.82
C GLU A 248 -18.73 -15.15 6.30
N LYS A 249 -19.11 -16.30 6.87
CA LYS A 249 -19.65 -16.40 8.24
C LYS A 249 -18.74 -17.17 9.19
N VAL A 250 -17.63 -17.73 8.72
CA VAL A 250 -16.82 -18.67 9.50
C VAL A 250 -15.38 -18.18 9.64
N TYR A 251 -14.84 -17.56 8.59
CA TYR A 251 -13.42 -17.24 8.52
C TYR A 251 -12.89 -16.51 9.75
N HIS A 252 -13.55 -15.44 10.19
CA HIS A 252 -13.08 -14.64 11.32
C HIS A 252 -13.06 -15.39 12.66
N ARG A 253 -13.75 -16.54 12.73
CA ARG A 253 -13.73 -17.46 13.89
C ARG A 253 -12.48 -18.34 13.92
N LEU A 254 -11.86 -18.55 12.76
CA LEU A 254 -10.68 -19.38 12.57
C LEU A 254 -9.37 -18.59 12.60
N ILE A 255 -9.43 -17.26 12.50
CA ILE A 255 -8.26 -16.37 12.57
C ILE A 255 -7.51 -16.59 13.89
N ASP A 256 -6.18 -16.76 13.77
CA ASP A 256 -5.21 -17.07 14.85
C ASP A 256 -5.37 -18.44 15.51
N THR A 257 -6.22 -19.30 14.97
CA THR A 257 -6.21 -20.70 15.39
C THR A 257 -5.12 -21.43 14.61
N THR A 258 -4.53 -22.48 15.20
CA THR A 258 -3.59 -23.36 14.48
C THR A 258 -4.28 -24.22 13.41
N ILE A 259 -5.54 -23.94 13.11
CA ILE A 259 -6.37 -24.64 12.13
C ILE A 259 -6.19 -23.89 10.81
N TYR A 260 -5.33 -24.41 9.93
CA TYR A 260 -5.06 -23.80 8.63
C TYR A 260 -6.27 -23.90 7.70
N GLU A 261 -6.47 -22.85 6.90
CA GLU A 261 -7.57 -22.73 5.92
C GLU A 261 -7.62 -23.82 4.85
N GLU A 262 -6.49 -24.49 4.59
CA GLU A 262 -6.40 -25.61 3.64
C GLU A 262 -7.26 -26.81 4.05
N ASP A 263 -7.72 -26.86 5.30
CA ASP A 263 -8.72 -27.83 5.74
C ASP A 263 -10.13 -27.32 5.37
N GLU A 264 -10.47 -27.35 4.06
CA GLU A 264 -11.82 -27.06 3.52
C GLU A 264 -12.95 -27.74 4.32
N ASN A 265 -12.61 -28.80 5.06
CA ASN A 265 -13.48 -29.50 5.98
C ASN A 265 -14.05 -28.61 7.10
N TYR A 266 -13.35 -27.61 7.62
CA TYR A 266 -13.83 -26.85 8.78
C TYR A 266 -14.95 -25.85 8.44
N ARG A 267 -14.85 -25.12 7.32
CA ARG A 267 -15.94 -24.25 6.87
C ARG A 267 -17.18 -25.06 6.54
N LYS A 268 -17.01 -26.18 5.80
CA LYS A 268 -18.09 -27.14 5.52
C LYS A 268 -18.68 -27.72 6.82
N LEU A 269 -17.84 -28.04 7.80
CA LEU A 269 -18.28 -28.57 9.08
C LEU A 269 -19.12 -27.57 9.88
N TYR A 270 -18.84 -26.27 9.82
CA TYR A 270 -19.66 -25.26 10.48
C TYR A 270 -21.12 -25.30 9.98
N PHE A 271 -21.31 -25.36 8.66
CA PHE A 271 -22.64 -25.40 8.04
C PHE A 271 -23.33 -26.77 8.19
N ASN A 272 -22.57 -27.87 8.12
CA ASN A 272 -23.14 -29.22 8.21
C ASN A 272 -23.39 -29.69 9.65
N ASN A 273 -22.50 -29.35 10.59
CA ASN A 273 -22.55 -29.77 11.98
C ASN A 273 -21.79 -28.79 12.90
N LYS A 274 -22.46 -27.69 13.23
CA LYS A 274 -21.95 -26.62 14.10
C LYS A 274 -21.47 -27.10 15.47
N ARG A 275 -22.09 -28.14 16.03
CA ARG A 275 -21.65 -28.76 17.30
C ARG A 275 -20.27 -29.42 17.16
N SER A 276 -20.08 -30.20 16.11
CA SER A 276 -18.78 -30.83 15.80
C SER A 276 -17.71 -29.78 15.50
N PHE A 277 -18.08 -28.73 14.76
CA PHE A 277 -17.20 -27.57 14.51
C PHE A 277 -16.67 -26.97 15.82
N TYR A 278 -17.54 -26.59 16.76
CA TYR A 278 -17.11 -25.98 18.02
C TYR A 278 -16.39 -26.96 18.93
N SER A 279 -16.77 -28.24 18.93
CA SER A 279 -16.04 -29.27 19.67
C SER A 279 -14.59 -29.39 19.22
N LYS A 280 -14.32 -29.26 17.91
CA LYS A 280 -12.96 -29.26 17.36
C LYS A 280 -12.24 -27.93 17.61
N LEU A 281 -12.92 -26.80 17.35
CA LEU A 281 -12.37 -25.46 17.52
C LEU A 281 -11.89 -25.26 18.97
N PHE A 282 -12.75 -25.53 19.95
CA PHE A 282 -12.43 -25.31 21.36
C PHE A 282 -11.49 -26.36 21.97
N LYS A 283 -11.22 -27.46 21.25
CA LYS A 283 -10.14 -28.39 21.60
C LYS A 283 -8.77 -27.76 21.30
N ASN A 284 -8.64 -27.04 20.19
CA ASN A 284 -7.39 -26.38 19.78
C ASN A 284 -7.24 -25.01 20.45
N TYR A 285 -8.34 -24.26 20.61
CA TYR A 285 -8.35 -22.94 21.22
C TYR A 285 -9.46 -22.83 22.27
N SER A 286 -9.11 -23.15 23.52
CA SER A 286 -10.11 -23.27 24.59
C SER A 286 -10.89 -21.98 24.84
N THR A 287 -12.14 -22.10 25.32
CA THR A 287 -12.96 -20.94 25.71
C THR A 287 -12.30 -20.08 26.80
N LYS A 288 -11.51 -20.68 27.69
CA LYS A 288 -10.69 -19.95 28.68
C LYS A 288 -9.67 -19.03 28.00
N GLN A 289 -9.08 -19.48 26.90
CA GLN A 289 -8.15 -18.66 26.12
C GLN A 289 -8.90 -17.50 25.42
N TYR A 290 -10.10 -17.74 24.86
CA TYR A 290 -10.95 -16.64 24.34
C TYR A 290 -11.18 -15.56 25.40
N PHE A 291 -11.55 -15.92 26.63
CA PHE A 291 -11.77 -14.93 27.70
C PHE A 291 -10.47 -14.26 28.18
N LYS A 292 -9.34 -14.97 28.18
CA LYS A 292 -8.03 -14.38 28.46
C LYS A 292 -7.70 -13.28 27.45
N ASP A 293 -7.91 -13.54 26.15
CA ASP A 293 -7.69 -12.55 25.10
C ASP A 293 -8.64 -11.37 25.22
N ILE A 294 -9.93 -11.63 25.50
CA ILE A 294 -10.92 -10.57 25.73
C ILE A 294 -10.44 -9.65 26.84
N LYS A 295 -10.04 -10.19 28.01
CA LYS A 295 -9.52 -9.39 29.14
C LYS A 295 -8.32 -8.54 28.73
N TYR A 296 -7.35 -9.14 28.05
CA TYR A 296 -6.18 -8.41 27.53
C TYR A 296 -6.59 -7.23 26.64
N TYR A 297 -7.49 -7.43 25.67
CA TYR A 297 -7.92 -6.33 24.81
C TYR A 297 -8.71 -5.26 25.57
N LEU A 298 -9.53 -5.63 26.56
CA LEU A 298 -10.28 -4.66 27.37
C LEU A 298 -9.37 -3.75 28.19
N GLU A 299 -8.20 -4.23 28.63
CA GLU A 299 -7.22 -3.43 29.36
C GLU A 299 -6.58 -2.36 28.48
N VAL A 300 -6.33 -2.70 27.21
CA VAL A 300 -5.61 -1.81 26.28
C VAL A 300 -6.53 -0.84 25.54
N LEU A 301 -7.74 -1.26 25.19
CA LEU A 301 -8.58 -0.51 24.26
C LEU A 301 -9.17 0.78 24.88
N PRO A 302 -9.39 1.83 24.07
CA PRO A 302 -10.09 3.06 24.46
C PRO A 302 -11.61 2.90 24.59
N ILE A 303 -12.06 1.91 25.36
CA ILE A 303 -13.47 1.65 25.65
C ILE A 303 -13.85 2.16 27.04
N THR A 304 -15.15 2.43 27.25
CA THR A 304 -15.65 2.96 28.53
C THR A 304 -15.58 1.91 29.64
N GLU A 305 -15.34 2.36 30.88
CA GLU A 305 -15.32 1.46 32.05
C GLU A 305 -16.64 0.71 32.25
N GLN A 306 -17.77 1.35 31.95
CA GLN A 306 -19.07 0.69 31.96
C GLN A 306 -19.09 -0.51 30.99
N ARG A 307 -18.56 -0.35 29.79
CA ARG A 307 -18.50 -1.43 28.81
C ARG A 307 -17.56 -2.55 29.23
N LYS A 308 -16.38 -2.20 29.78
CA LYS A 308 -15.45 -3.20 30.32
C LYS A 308 -16.13 -4.09 31.33
N LYS A 309 -16.87 -3.51 32.29
CA LYS A 309 -17.64 -4.26 33.29
C LYS A 309 -18.67 -5.19 32.65
N VAL A 310 -19.43 -4.73 31.65
CA VAL A 310 -20.43 -5.56 30.97
C VAL A 310 -19.79 -6.69 30.17
N ILE A 311 -18.68 -6.46 29.47
CA ILE A 311 -17.99 -7.51 28.73
C ILE A 311 -17.34 -8.53 29.70
N GLN A 312 -16.82 -8.08 30.85
CA GLN A 312 -16.30 -8.98 31.89
C GLN A 312 -17.38 -9.90 32.46
N GLU A 313 -18.62 -9.42 32.62
CA GLU A 313 -19.76 -10.21 33.07
C GLU A 313 -20.10 -11.38 32.12
N LEU A 314 -19.74 -11.27 30.83
CA LEU A 314 -20.00 -12.33 29.85
C LEU A 314 -19.32 -13.66 30.23
N GLU A 315 -18.15 -13.61 30.87
CA GLU A 315 -17.47 -14.83 31.33
C GLU A 315 -18.29 -15.54 32.42
N PHE A 316 -18.86 -14.78 33.36
CA PHE A 316 -19.74 -15.33 34.39
C PHE A 316 -20.98 -15.99 33.76
N LEU A 317 -21.65 -15.29 32.85
CA LEU A 317 -22.85 -15.81 32.17
C LEU A 317 -22.55 -17.07 31.36
N PHE A 318 -21.42 -17.09 30.64
CA PHE A 318 -20.98 -18.23 29.85
C PHE A 318 -20.68 -19.45 30.74
N ASN A 319 -19.93 -19.26 31.82
CA ASN A 319 -19.57 -20.32 32.76
C ASN A 319 -20.79 -20.87 33.52
N LYS A 320 -21.77 -20.02 33.80
CA LYS A 320 -23.07 -20.42 34.38
C LYS A 320 -24.07 -20.95 33.35
N GLN A 321 -23.66 -21.10 32.09
CA GLN A 321 -24.48 -21.61 30.99
C GLN A 321 -25.79 -20.82 30.80
N LYS A 322 -25.77 -19.52 31.11
CA LYS A 322 -26.89 -18.60 30.91
C LYS A 322 -26.91 -18.14 29.45
N TRP A 323 -27.11 -19.08 28.53
CA TRP A 323 -26.95 -18.88 27.07
C TRP A 323 -27.80 -17.73 26.53
N VAL A 324 -29.07 -17.65 26.90
CA VAL A 324 -29.98 -16.59 26.46
C VAL A 324 -29.49 -15.20 26.91
N SER A 325 -29.05 -15.09 28.18
CA SER A 325 -28.51 -13.84 28.73
C SER A 325 -27.18 -13.46 28.08
N PHE A 326 -26.27 -14.43 27.92
CA PHE A 326 -25.00 -14.23 27.22
C PHE A 326 -25.24 -13.74 25.79
N TYR A 327 -26.17 -14.40 25.09
CA TYR A 327 -26.50 -14.11 23.71
C TYR A 327 -27.04 -12.69 23.53
N GLY A 328 -28.06 -12.31 24.31
CA GLY A 328 -28.66 -10.97 24.24
C GLY A 328 -27.70 -9.84 24.62
N ILE A 329 -26.93 -10.02 25.70
CA ILE A 329 -25.95 -9.01 26.14
C ILE A 329 -24.84 -8.87 25.09
N THR A 330 -24.32 -9.97 24.56
CA THR A 330 -23.26 -9.96 23.56
C THR A 330 -23.66 -9.23 22.28
N LEU A 331 -24.86 -9.49 21.73
CA LEU A 331 -25.36 -8.77 20.55
C LEU A 331 -25.34 -7.25 20.75
N THR A 332 -25.72 -6.80 21.95
CA THR A 332 -25.71 -5.38 22.32
C THR A 332 -24.27 -4.85 22.43
N GLN A 333 -23.35 -5.65 22.97
CA GLN A 333 -21.94 -5.26 23.07
C GLN A 333 -21.24 -5.18 21.71
N ILE A 334 -21.55 -6.07 20.76
CA ILE A 334 -21.00 -6.00 19.39
C ILE A 334 -21.38 -4.67 18.73
N GLU A 335 -22.65 -4.29 18.77
CA GLU A 335 -23.09 -2.99 18.23
C GLU A 335 -22.46 -1.81 19.00
N GLY A 336 -22.34 -1.96 20.32
CA GLY A 336 -21.60 -1.03 21.16
C GLY A 336 -20.19 -0.82 20.63
N LEU A 337 -19.43 -1.90 20.42
CA LEU A 337 -18.01 -1.83 20.03
C LEU A 337 -17.83 -1.02 18.75
N PHE A 338 -18.69 -1.21 17.75
CA PHE A 338 -18.69 -0.36 16.56
C PHE A 338 -19.02 1.11 16.83
N ALA A 339 -19.84 1.43 17.83
CA ALA A 339 -20.10 2.81 18.23
C ALA A 339 -18.86 3.48 18.85
N ASP A 340 -18.08 2.73 19.63
CA ASP A 340 -16.81 3.24 20.20
C ASP A 340 -15.79 3.46 19.07
N MET A 341 -15.66 2.50 18.16
CA MET A 341 -14.77 2.65 17.01
C MET A 341 -15.18 3.85 16.13
N SER A 342 -16.48 4.03 15.86
CA SER A 342 -16.94 5.17 15.04
C SER A 342 -16.66 6.51 15.72
N MET A 343 -16.80 6.57 17.05
CA MET A 343 -16.47 7.76 17.83
C MET A 343 -14.99 8.11 17.75
N ILE A 344 -14.10 7.11 17.75
CA ILE A 344 -12.65 7.32 17.67
C ILE A 344 -12.21 7.73 16.27
N MET A 345 -12.79 7.11 15.24
CA MET A 345 -12.41 7.33 13.85
C MET A 345 -13.00 8.63 13.27
N ASP A 346 -14.24 8.98 13.59
CA ASP A 346 -14.97 10.10 12.98
C ASP A 346 -15.43 11.16 14.01
N GLY A 347 -15.10 11.00 15.30
CA GLY A 347 -15.48 11.93 16.36
C GLY A 347 -16.99 11.98 16.67
N LYS A 348 -17.79 11.12 16.03
CA LYS A 348 -19.25 11.08 16.16
C LYS A 348 -19.74 9.64 16.25
N VAL A 349 -20.64 9.39 17.20
CA VAL A 349 -21.39 8.13 17.25
C VAL A 349 -22.43 8.12 16.14
N LYS A 350 -22.34 7.13 15.24
CA LYS A 350 -23.37 6.92 14.23
C LYS A 350 -24.55 6.17 14.84
N ARG A 351 -25.78 6.47 14.39
CA ARG A 351 -26.99 5.89 14.98
C ARG A 351 -27.17 4.42 14.61
N ARG A 352 -26.92 4.06 13.34
CA ARG A 352 -27.21 2.72 12.80
C ARG A 352 -25.92 1.90 12.71
N ILE A 353 -26.00 0.60 12.95
CA ILE A 353 -24.85 -0.32 12.82
C ILE A 353 -24.19 -0.25 11.44
N TYR A 354 -24.98 -0.14 10.37
CA TYR A 354 -24.50 0.08 8.99
C TYR A 354 -23.57 1.29 8.90
N ASP A 355 -23.98 2.43 9.45
CA ASP A 355 -23.19 3.66 9.40
C ASP A 355 -21.93 3.56 10.29
N LYS A 356 -22.04 2.87 11.44
CA LYS A 356 -20.90 2.64 12.34
C LYS A 356 -19.81 1.79 11.67
N ILE A 357 -20.21 0.72 10.99
CA ILE A 357 -19.29 -0.20 10.29
C ILE A 357 -18.63 0.49 9.10
N ASN A 358 -19.36 1.27 8.32
CA ASN A 358 -18.79 1.98 7.17
C ASN A 358 -17.69 2.98 7.55
N VAL A 359 -17.70 3.52 8.78
CA VAL A 359 -16.62 4.38 9.28
C VAL A 359 -15.30 3.60 9.44
N VAL A 360 -15.36 2.34 9.86
CA VAL A 360 -14.17 1.51 10.12
C VAL A 360 -13.79 0.61 8.95
N ARG A 361 -14.66 0.49 7.93
CA ARG A 361 -14.49 -0.40 6.76
C ARG A 361 -13.19 -0.18 6.00
N LYS A 362 -12.63 1.03 6.00
CA LYS A 362 -11.32 1.31 5.36
C LYS A 362 -10.19 0.48 5.96
N SER A 363 -10.31 0.07 7.23
CA SER A 363 -9.33 -0.78 7.92
C SER A 363 -9.58 -2.28 7.71
N ASP A 364 -10.68 -2.66 7.05
CA ASP A 364 -11.04 -4.05 6.79
C ASP A 364 -10.63 -4.46 5.37
N ILE A 365 -9.36 -4.85 5.23
CA ILE A 365 -8.77 -5.23 3.93
C ILE A 365 -9.43 -6.50 3.36
N LEU A 366 -9.98 -7.37 4.22
CA LEU A 366 -10.46 -8.70 3.87
C LEU A 366 -12.00 -8.82 3.89
N ASN A 367 -12.72 -7.71 4.09
CA ASN A 367 -14.18 -7.60 4.09
C ASN A 367 -14.93 -8.49 5.11
N TYR A 368 -14.34 -8.76 6.28
CA TYR A 368 -15.03 -9.52 7.34
C TYR A 368 -16.23 -8.76 7.92
N LEU A 369 -16.28 -7.45 7.77
CA LEU A 369 -17.30 -6.61 8.40
C LEU A 369 -18.70 -6.74 7.76
N ASP A 370 -18.84 -7.36 6.57
CA ASP A 370 -20.15 -7.62 5.98
C ASP A 370 -21.00 -8.59 6.83
N TYR A 371 -20.35 -9.57 7.48
CA TYR A 371 -21.00 -10.43 8.48
C TYR A 371 -21.62 -9.61 9.62
N TYR A 372 -20.85 -8.68 10.17
CA TYR A 372 -21.29 -7.80 11.26
C TYR A 372 -22.32 -6.77 10.81
N GLN A 373 -22.27 -6.37 9.54
CA GLN A 373 -23.17 -5.36 8.97
C GLN A 373 -24.55 -5.92 8.64
N TYR A 374 -24.64 -7.17 8.20
CA TYR A 374 -25.88 -7.74 7.68
C TYR A 374 -26.40 -8.91 8.50
N HIS A 375 -25.52 -9.81 8.98
CA HIS A 375 -25.95 -11.00 9.70
C HIS A 375 -26.20 -10.77 11.19
N ILE A 376 -25.32 -10.04 11.88
CA ILE A 376 -25.52 -9.71 13.30
C ILE A 376 -26.84 -8.94 13.56
N PRO A 377 -27.25 -7.96 12.73
CA PRO A 377 -28.54 -7.31 12.89
C PRO A 377 -29.73 -8.25 12.71
N GLU A 378 -29.63 -9.22 11.79
CA GLU A 378 -30.65 -10.25 11.60
C GLU A 378 -30.76 -11.14 12.85
N MET A 379 -29.63 -11.60 13.40
CA MET A 379 -29.58 -12.35 14.65
C MET A 379 -30.20 -11.57 15.82
N ARG A 380 -29.92 -10.27 15.91
CA ARG A 380 -30.51 -9.36 16.91
C ARG A 380 -32.01 -9.21 16.72
N ASN A 381 -32.49 -8.97 15.51
CA ASN A 381 -33.92 -8.78 15.26
C ASN A 381 -34.71 -10.03 15.65
N ARG A 382 -34.24 -11.22 15.25
CA ARG A 382 -34.85 -12.49 15.65
C ARG A 382 -34.90 -12.65 17.18
N PHE A 383 -33.81 -12.35 17.86
CA PHE A 383 -33.76 -12.37 19.32
C PHE A 383 -34.77 -11.41 19.98
N MET A 384 -34.83 -10.17 19.50
CA MET A 384 -35.74 -9.14 20.05
C MET A 384 -37.21 -9.49 19.82
N HIS A 385 -37.52 -10.27 18.79
CA HIS A 385 -38.86 -10.79 18.51
C HIS A 385 -39.16 -12.13 19.22
N GLY A 386 -38.28 -12.57 20.12
CA GLY A 386 -38.50 -13.75 20.95
C GLY A 386 -38.25 -15.08 20.24
N GLU A 387 -37.61 -15.08 19.06
CA GLU A 387 -37.24 -16.31 18.36
C GLU A 387 -36.06 -16.99 19.07
N LEU A 388 -36.39 -17.85 20.03
CA LEU A 388 -35.44 -18.77 20.67
C LEU A 388 -35.55 -20.14 20.00
N ASN A 389 -34.42 -20.68 19.54
CA ASN A 389 -34.39 -21.91 18.74
C ASN A 389 -34.10 -23.15 19.60
N GLY A 390 -34.38 -23.07 20.90
CA GLY A 390 -34.09 -24.09 21.89
C GLY A 390 -32.67 -24.04 22.44
N LEU A 391 -32.47 -24.68 23.59
CA LEU A 391 -31.26 -24.58 24.41
C LEU A 391 -29.96 -24.87 23.65
N GLU A 392 -29.95 -25.90 22.80
CA GLU A 392 -28.74 -26.27 22.04
C GLU A 392 -28.41 -25.24 20.96
N SER A 393 -29.42 -24.69 20.27
CA SER A 393 -29.20 -23.64 19.27
C SER A 393 -28.71 -22.35 19.93
N ASP A 394 -29.32 -21.96 21.05
CA ASP A 394 -28.92 -20.77 21.81
C ASP A 394 -27.48 -20.88 22.34
N LYS A 395 -27.08 -22.08 22.76
CA LYS A 395 -25.70 -22.39 23.13
C LYS A 395 -24.74 -22.27 21.95
N LEU A 396 -25.05 -22.85 20.79
CA LEU A 396 -24.20 -22.75 19.60
C LEU A 396 -24.11 -21.30 19.08
N ASN A 397 -25.18 -20.53 19.20
CA ASN A 397 -25.17 -19.09 18.89
C ASN A 397 -24.37 -18.30 19.93
N SER A 398 -24.35 -18.72 21.19
CA SER A 398 -23.46 -18.13 22.19
C SER A 398 -21.99 -18.42 21.87
N TYR A 399 -21.67 -19.58 21.28
CA TYR A 399 -20.32 -19.87 20.79
C TYR A 399 -19.93 -18.99 19.62
N ASP A 400 -20.83 -18.77 18.65
CA ASP A 400 -20.64 -17.77 17.59
C ASP A 400 -20.26 -16.41 18.17
N LEU A 401 -21.08 -15.94 19.11
CA LEU A 401 -20.94 -14.62 19.69
C LEU A 401 -19.69 -14.45 20.57
N LEU A 402 -19.23 -15.52 21.23
CA LEU A 402 -17.93 -15.53 21.92
C LEU A 402 -16.78 -15.30 20.94
N THR A 403 -16.79 -16.02 19.81
CA THR A 403 -15.79 -15.84 18.76
C THR A 403 -15.87 -14.45 18.14
N ASP A 404 -17.08 -13.92 17.96
CA ASP A 404 -17.33 -12.60 17.37
C ASP A 404 -16.81 -11.46 18.24
N ILE A 405 -17.03 -11.49 19.56
CA ILE A 405 -16.51 -10.47 20.47
C ILE A 405 -14.98 -10.47 20.49
N ARG A 406 -14.35 -11.65 20.58
CA ARG A 406 -12.88 -11.73 20.58
C ARG A 406 -12.34 -11.13 19.28
N PHE A 407 -12.87 -11.56 18.14
CA PHE A 407 -12.44 -11.06 16.84
C PHE A 407 -12.61 -9.54 16.75
N LEU A 408 -13.76 -9.01 17.16
CA LEU A 408 -14.03 -7.58 17.06
C LEU A 408 -13.13 -6.75 17.98
N LEU A 409 -12.79 -7.24 19.17
CA LEU A 409 -11.82 -6.59 20.05
C LEU A 409 -10.41 -6.63 19.47
N LYS A 410 -10.01 -7.74 18.84
CA LYS A 410 -8.76 -7.81 18.10
C LYS A 410 -8.74 -6.84 16.92
N PHE A 411 -9.81 -6.80 16.12
CA PHE A 411 -9.95 -5.85 15.01
C PHE A 411 -9.85 -4.41 15.50
N PHE A 412 -10.51 -4.08 16.62
CA PHE A 412 -10.37 -2.76 17.26
C PHE A 412 -8.93 -2.49 17.66
N TYR A 413 -8.26 -3.47 18.25
CA TYR A 413 -6.86 -3.36 18.61
C TYR A 413 -6.04 -3.06 17.36
N GLU A 414 -6.25 -3.75 16.25
CA GLU A 414 -5.50 -3.58 15.00
C GLU A 414 -5.86 -2.32 14.19
N LEU A 415 -6.86 -1.53 14.60
CA LEU A 415 -7.19 -0.28 13.90
C LEU A 415 -5.97 0.65 13.84
N ASP A 416 -5.71 1.14 12.63
CA ASP A 416 -4.72 2.19 12.39
C ASP A 416 -5.27 3.54 12.88
N ASN A 417 -5.18 3.73 14.20
CA ASN A 417 -5.63 4.94 14.87
C ASN A 417 -4.61 5.38 15.94
N PRO A 418 -4.20 6.66 15.95
CA PRO A 418 -3.21 7.20 16.88
C PRO A 418 -3.56 7.01 18.37
N LEU A 419 -4.85 7.12 18.73
CA LEU A 419 -5.29 6.90 20.12
C LEU A 419 -5.18 5.43 20.52
N VAL A 420 -5.52 4.52 19.61
CA VAL A 420 -5.38 3.08 19.82
C VAL A 420 -3.89 2.73 19.96
N GLN A 421 -3.04 3.23 19.05
CA GLN A 421 -1.59 3.03 19.10
C GLN A 421 -0.98 3.56 20.40
N LEU A 422 -1.35 4.77 20.84
CA LEU A 422 -0.89 5.36 22.10
C LEU A 422 -1.21 4.43 23.28
N LYS A 423 -2.47 4.00 23.41
CA LYS A 423 -2.87 3.12 24.52
C LYS A 423 -2.17 1.76 24.51
N LYS A 424 -1.91 1.19 23.33
CA LYS A 424 -1.12 -0.05 23.21
C LYS A 424 0.27 0.09 23.79
N ILE A 425 0.92 1.22 23.53
CA ILE A 425 2.27 1.51 24.02
C ILE A 425 2.22 1.70 25.54
N LEU A 426 1.29 2.53 26.04
CA LEU A 426 1.14 2.82 27.47
C LEU A 426 0.78 1.58 28.30
N ALA A 427 0.02 0.62 27.75
CA ALA A 427 -0.35 -0.59 28.45
C ALA A 427 0.83 -1.57 28.70
N LYS A 428 1.95 -1.41 27.99
CA LYS A 428 3.15 -2.23 28.17
C LYS A 428 4.03 -1.62 29.27
N GLN A 429 3.91 -2.14 30.49
CA GLN A 429 4.66 -1.61 31.65
C GLN A 429 6.18 -1.52 31.44
N ASN A 430 6.75 -2.49 30.70
CA ASN A 430 8.19 -2.55 30.38
C ASN A 430 8.42 -2.31 28.87
N TYR A 431 7.89 -1.21 28.32
CA TYR A 431 8.08 -0.90 26.91
C TYR A 431 9.51 -0.40 26.69
N THR A 432 10.32 -1.15 25.93
CA THR A 432 11.64 -0.66 25.50
C THR A 432 11.52 -0.12 24.09
N PHE A 433 11.88 1.14 23.88
CA PHE A 433 12.06 1.71 22.55
C PHE A 433 13.39 1.19 21.98
N PRO A 434 13.39 0.33 20.95
CA PRO A 434 14.61 -0.25 20.39
C PRO A 434 15.36 0.72 19.49
N THR A 435 14.70 1.76 18.97
CA THR A 435 15.29 2.74 18.06
C THR A 435 14.77 4.15 18.32
N LEU A 436 15.55 5.15 17.93
CA LEU A 436 15.13 6.54 17.96
C LEU A 436 13.91 6.79 17.05
N VAL A 437 13.78 6.03 15.95
CA VAL A 437 12.63 6.10 15.04
C VAL A 437 11.33 5.78 15.79
N GLU A 438 11.34 4.78 16.67
CA GLU A 438 10.15 4.48 17.49
C GLU A 438 9.83 5.57 18.51
N VAL A 439 10.84 6.18 19.12
CA VAL A 439 10.65 7.34 20.02
C VAL A 439 10.02 8.51 19.25
N VAL A 440 10.52 8.77 18.04
CA VAL A 440 9.98 9.80 17.15
C VAL A 440 8.54 9.49 16.75
N SER A 441 8.23 8.25 16.37
CA SER A 441 6.86 7.82 16.04
C SER A 441 5.92 8.02 17.23
N PHE A 442 6.35 7.67 18.44
CA PHE A 442 5.59 7.93 19.67
C PHE A 442 5.38 9.42 19.92
N PHE A 443 6.41 10.25 19.77
CA PHE A 443 6.27 11.71 19.88
C PHE A 443 5.40 12.31 18.77
N LYS A 444 5.39 11.73 17.57
CA LYS A 444 4.51 12.13 16.47
C LYS A 444 3.05 11.90 16.88
N ILE A 445 2.72 10.70 17.37
CA ILE A 445 1.39 10.39 17.94
C ILE A 445 1.00 11.42 19.00
N LEU A 446 1.88 11.70 19.97
CA LEU A 446 1.58 12.68 21.02
C LEU A 446 1.39 14.13 20.53
N ASN A 447 1.83 14.46 19.32
CA ASN A 447 1.67 15.79 18.71
C ASN A 447 0.57 15.82 17.63
N GLU A 448 -0.15 14.73 17.40
CA GLU A 448 -1.16 14.68 16.36
C GLU A 448 -2.38 15.57 16.64
N ASN A 449 -3.01 16.01 15.54
CA ASN A 449 -4.15 16.93 15.56
C ASN A 449 -5.52 16.22 15.59
N ASN A 450 -5.63 15.08 16.26
CA ASN A 450 -6.91 14.39 16.48
C ASN A 450 -7.59 14.87 17.78
N SER A 451 -8.89 15.20 17.73
CA SER A 451 -9.62 15.76 18.89
C SER A 451 -9.76 14.77 20.05
N SER A 452 -10.12 13.52 19.76
CA SER A 452 -10.24 12.44 20.75
C SER A 452 -8.89 12.16 21.43
N LEU A 453 -7.81 12.13 20.64
CA LEU A 453 -6.46 11.98 21.13
C LEU A 453 -6.02 13.16 22.02
N LYS A 454 -6.25 14.40 21.58
CA LYS A 454 -5.90 15.61 22.35
C LYS A 454 -6.57 15.63 23.72
N ASN A 455 -7.86 15.30 23.77
CA ASN A 455 -8.59 15.22 25.03
C ASN A 455 -8.01 14.12 25.94
N TYR A 456 -7.67 12.96 25.37
CA TYR A 456 -7.04 11.89 26.12
C TYR A 456 -5.66 12.29 26.67
N ILE A 457 -4.77 12.84 25.85
CA ILE A 457 -3.43 13.28 26.26
C ILE A 457 -3.53 14.36 27.35
N LYS A 458 -4.45 15.33 27.20
CA LYS A 458 -4.65 16.39 28.19
C LYS A 458 -5.06 15.81 29.55
N ASN A 459 -5.94 14.82 29.56
CA ASN A 459 -6.46 14.23 30.79
C ASN A 459 -5.51 13.21 31.44
N ASN A 460 -4.53 12.69 30.70
CA ASN A 460 -3.60 11.66 31.18
C ASN A 460 -2.12 12.12 31.02
N LEU A 461 -1.88 13.43 31.06
CA LEU A 461 -0.56 13.99 30.79
C LEU A 461 0.50 13.50 31.78
N ASP A 462 0.14 13.42 33.06
CA ASP A 462 1.07 13.00 34.12
C ASP A 462 1.41 11.51 34.00
N GLU A 463 0.43 10.66 33.69
CA GLU A 463 0.65 9.24 33.40
C GLU A 463 1.58 9.05 32.18
N ILE A 464 1.36 9.81 31.11
CA ILE A 464 2.20 9.77 29.91
C ILE A 464 3.63 10.21 30.23
N LYS A 465 3.80 11.30 31.01
CA LYS A 465 5.12 11.76 31.43
C LYS A 465 5.82 10.75 32.31
N GLN A 466 5.10 10.12 33.24
CA GLN A 466 5.63 9.07 34.09
C GLN A 466 6.07 7.85 33.27
N PHE A 467 5.24 7.42 32.31
CA PHE A 467 5.58 6.34 31.39
C PHE A 467 6.87 6.64 30.62
N ILE A 468 7.00 7.86 30.07
CA ILE A 468 8.21 8.31 29.36
C ILE A 468 9.42 8.29 30.29
N TYR A 469 9.29 8.87 31.49
CA TYR A 469 10.38 8.89 32.46
C TYR A 469 10.85 7.49 32.78
N THR A 470 9.96 6.58 33.17
CA THR A 470 10.30 5.20 33.54
C THR A 470 10.89 4.40 32.37
N ASN A 471 10.35 4.54 31.15
CA ASN A 471 10.71 3.69 30.01
C ASN A 471 11.77 4.27 29.06
N LEU A 472 12.16 5.54 29.23
CA LEU A 472 13.23 6.17 28.46
C LEU A 472 14.35 6.75 29.31
N VAL A 473 14.03 7.37 30.45
CA VAL A 473 15.01 8.11 31.26
C VAL A 473 15.58 7.22 32.37
N ASP A 474 14.73 6.75 33.27
CA ASP A 474 15.13 5.98 34.46
C ASP A 474 15.80 4.64 34.09
N ASN A 475 15.33 4.00 33.03
CA ASN A 475 15.91 2.76 32.51
C ASN A 475 17.14 2.97 31.61
N LYS A 476 17.65 4.20 31.48
CA LYS A 476 18.80 4.58 30.63
C LYS A 476 18.68 4.18 29.15
N ASN A 477 17.46 3.93 28.66
CA ASN A 477 17.26 3.58 27.26
C ASN A 477 17.61 4.77 26.35
N ILE A 478 17.31 6.00 26.78
CA ILE A 478 17.67 7.19 26.02
C ILE A 478 19.17 7.33 25.82
N ASP A 479 19.98 7.03 26.85
CA ASP A 479 21.44 7.09 26.82
C ASP A 479 21.95 6.24 25.65
N VAL A 480 21.51 4.98 25.57
CA VAL A 480 21.88 4.03 24.51
C VAL A 480 21.44 4.55 23.14
N LEU A 481 20.23 5.09 23.03
CA LEU A 481 19.68 5.57 21.76
C LEU A 481 20.42 6.80 21.21
N ILE A 482 21.11 7.58 22.06
CA ILE A 482 21.77 8.82 21.64
C ILE A 482 23.30 8.72 21.50
N ILE A 483 23.94 7.63 21.95
CA ILE A 483 25.42 7.48 21.92
C ILE A 483 26.00 7.81 20.54
N ASN A 484 25.40 7.30 19.46
CA ASN A 484 25.87 7.55 18.08
C ASN A 484 25.01 8.57 17.33
N LEU A 485 24.16 9.36 18.03
CA LEU A 485 23.23 10.25 17.35
C LEU A 485 23.95 11.34 16.56
N GLU A 486 25.00 11.93 17.13
CA GLU A 486 25.77 12.98 16.48
C GLU A 486 26.46 12.46 15.20
N GLU A 487 27.16 11.32 15.29
CA GLU A 487 27.81 10.68 14.15
C GLU A 487 26.79 10.32 13.07
N ASN A 488 25.66 9.72 13.45
CA ASN A 488 24.59 9.37 12.51
C ASN A 488 24.00 10.61 11.82
N ILE A 489 23.79 11.71 12.54
CA ILE A 489 23.32 12.96 11.94
C ILE A 489 24.36 13.47 10.94
N ASN A 490 25.63 13.55 11.34
CA ASN A 490 26.71 14.03 10.48
C ASN A 490 26.84 13.20 9.20
N ASP A 491 26.77 11.87 9.32
CA ASP A 491 26.83 10.92 8.21
C ASP A 491 25.69 11.14 7.20
N ASN A 492 24.46 11.24 7.70
CA ASN A 492 23.29 11.43 6.84
C ASN A 492 23.29 12.81 6.18
N VAL A 493 23.64 13.87 6.93
CA VAL A 493 23.77 15.23 6.41
C VAL A 493 24.86 15.29 5.33
N SER A 494 26.03 14.70 5.58
CA SER A 494 27.15 14.70 4.63
C SER A 494 26.81 13.95 3.35
N LYS A 495 26.18 12.76 3.45
CA LYS A 495 25.72 11.99 2.27
C LYS A 495 24.73 12.79 1.42
N VAL A 496 23.79 13.50 2.05
CA VAL A 496 22.82 14.33 1.34
C VAL A 496 23.50 15.57 0.74
N LYS A 497 24.40 16.25 1.47
CA LYS A 497 25.20 17.36 0.94
C LYS A 497 25.97 16.94 -0.32
N ASP A 498 26.72 15.84 -0.23
CA ASP A 498 27.50 15.30 -1.36
C ASP A 498 26.63 14.97 -2.57
N PHE A 499 25.47 14.37 -2.33
CA PHE A 499 24.51 14.07 -3.39
C PHE A 499 24.02 15.35 -4.08
N LEU A 500 23.57 16.34 -3.31
CA LEU A 500 23.06 17.60 -3.85
C LEU A 500 24.16 18.37 -4.59
N SER A 501 25.38 18.41 -4.07
CA SER A 501 26.52 19.07 -4.72
C SER A 501 26.88 18.41 -6.05
N LYS A 502 26.76 17.07 -6.17
CA LYS A 502 26.96 16.36 -7.43
C LYS A 502 25.82 16.63 -8.42
N LEU A 503 24.58 16.48 -7.95
CA LEU A 503 23.37 16.64 -8.76
C LEU A 503 23.26 18.06 -9.34
N PHE A 504 23.52 19.07 -8.50
CA PHE A 504 23.42 20.49 -8.85
C PHE A 504 24.77 21.17 -9.07
N SER A 505 25.79 20.39 -9.49
CA SER A 505 27.15 20.89 -9.74
C SER A 505 27.22 22.07 -10.73
N LYS A 506 26.20 22.21 -11.59
CA LYS A 506 26.08 23.30 -12.57
C LYS A 506 25.28 24.51 -12.07
N GLN A 507 24.45 24.37 -11.04
CA GLN A 507 23.55 25.43 -10.54
C GLN A 507 24.07 26.13 -9.26
N ALA A 508 25.36 25.95 -8.90
CA ALA A 508 26.00 26.57 -7.74
C ALA A 508 25.22 26.38 -6.41
N PHE A 509 24.62 25.20 -6.21
CA PHE A 509 23.94 24.86 -4.97
C PHE A 509 24.94 24.72 -3.82
N ASP A 510 24.71 25.45 -2.73
CA ASP A 510 25.56 25.45 -1.54
C ASP A 510 24.68 25.47 -0.28
N LEU A 511 24.57 24.33 0.41
CA LEU A 511 23.71 24.19 1.58
C LEU A 511 24.18 25.07 2.74
N ASP A 512 25.48 25.29 2.87
CA ASP A 512 26.07 26.00 3.99
C ASP A 512 25.77 27.51 3.86
N LYS A 513 25.87 28.04 2.63
CA LYS A 513 25.56 29.45 2.34
C LYS A 513 24.07 29.75 2.22
N PHE A 514 23.26 28.79 1.76
CA PHE A 514 21.84 29.05 1.53
C PHE A 514 21.06 29.04 2.84
N ASN A 515 20.20 30.03 3.03
CA ASN A 515 19.20 29.99 4.10
C ASN A 515 17.99 29.14 3.66
N LEU A 516 17.11 28.80 4.61
CA LEU A 516 15.93 27.96 4.38
C LEU A 516 15.05 28.47 3.22
N LYS A 517 14.84 29.79 3.12
CA LYS A 517 14.01 30.39 2.07
C LYS A 517 14.65 30.22 0.70
N THR A 518 15.97 30.46 0.60
CA THR A 518 16.73 30.26 -0.64
C THR A 518 16.70 28.81 -1.09
N ILE A 519 16.84 27.85 -0.17
CA ILE A 519 16.76 26.41 -0.48
C ILE A 519 15.37 26.05 -1.01
N LYS A 520 14.30 26.51 -0.37
CA LYS A 520 12.92 26.29 -0.85
C LYS A 520 12.75 26.83 -2.27
N SER A 521 13.09 28.10 -2.50
CA SER A 521 12.97 28.71 -3.82
C SER A 521 13.85 28.05 -4.88
N PHE A 522 15.00 27.50 -4.49
CA PHE A 522 15.86 26.73 -5.39
C PHE A 522 15.17 25.45 -5.90
N PHE A 523 14.49 24.71 -5.02
CA PHE A 523 13.77 23.48 -5.38
C PHE A 523 12.37 23.72 -5.94
N GLU A 524 11.77 24.89 -5.72
CA GLU A 524 10.53 25.31 -6.39
C GLU A 524 10.75 25.64 -7.88
N ASN A 525 11.99 25.88 -8.31
CA ASN A 525 12.31 26.03 -9.72
C ASN A 525 12.03 24.72 -10.47
N ASN A 526 11.21 24.78 -11.52
CA ASN A 526 10.77 23.60 -12.29
C ASN A 526 11.94 22.72 -12.77
N GLU A 527 13.03 23.30 -13.28
CA GLU A 527 14.16 22.52 -13.79
C GLU A 527 14.86 21.75 -12.66
N ASN A 528 15.10 22.41 -11.53
CA ASN A 528 15.72 21.78 -10.37
C ASN A 528 14.80 20.75 -9.70
N ASN A 529 13.50 21.01 -9.69
CA ASN A 529 12.50 20.10 -9.14
C ASN A 529 12.43 18.80 -9.93
N GLU A 530 12.32 18.89 -11.26
CA GLU A 530 12.31 17.71 -12.13
C GLU A 530 13.61 16.90 -11.98
N LEU A 531 14.76 17.59 -11.94
CA LEU A 531 16.04 16.92 -11.71
C LEU A 531 16.09 16.24 -10.33
N LEU A 532 15.66 16.92 -9.27
CA LEU A 532 15.60 16.35 -7.92
C LEU A 532 14.69 15.12 -7.90
N LYS A 533 13.46 15.22 -8.44
CA LYS A 533 12.49 14.13 -8.47
C LYS A 533 13.01 12.89 -9.19
N SER A 534 13.78 13.07 -10.25
CA SER A 534 14.35 11.95 -11.02
C SER A 534 15.39 11.13 -10.24
N GLU A 535 16.02 11.69 -9.20
CA GLU A 535 17.16 11.08 -8.50
C GLU A 535 16.99 10.98 -6.97
N ILE A 536 15.98 11.63 -6.38
CA ILE A 536 15.80 11.74 -4.91
C ILE A 536 15.65 10.38 -4.21
N PHE A 537 15.16 9.37 -4.94
CA PHE A 537 15.03 7.99 -4.43
C PHE A 537 16.37 7.39 -3.98
N ILE A 538 17.51 7.86 -4.52
CA ILE A 538 18.86 7.41 -4.15
C ILE A 538 19.19 7.73 -2.70
N ILE A 539 18.67 8.86 -2.18
CA ILE A 539 18.95 9.35 -0.82
C ILE A 539 17.73 9.30 0.11
N GLN A 540 16.70 8.53 -0.24
CA GLN A 540 15.45 8.52 0.50
C GLN A 540 15.64 8.12 1.97
N LEU A 541 16.41 7.07 2.24
CA LEU A 541 16.66 6.60 3.60
C LEU A 541 17.33 7.68 4.48
N GLN A 542 18.21 8.48 3.90
CA GLN A 542 18.89 9.58 4.58
C GLN A 542 17.92 10.73 4.87
N ILE A 543 17.02 11.06 3.92
CA ILE A 543 15.98 12.09 4.11
C ILE A 543 15.03 11.67 5.24
N ASP A 544 14.59 10.41 5.26
CA ASP A 544 13.72 9.87 6.30
C ASP A 544 14.40 9.92 7.68
N ALA A 545 15.68 9.57 7.76
CA ALA A 545 16.48 9.66 8.98
C ALA A 545 16.61 11.12 9.45
N ILE A 546 16.99 12.05 8.56
CA ILE A 546 17.07 13.49 8.85
C ILE A 546 15.74 14.03 9.38
N SER A 547 14.63 13.62 8.78
CA SER A 547 13.29 14.02 9.22
C SER A 547 13.00 13.57 10.65
N ASN A 548 13.37 12.33 10.97
CA ASN A 548 13.23 11.80 12.33
C ASN A 548 14.14 12.52 13.33
N TYR A 549 15.41 12.77 12.99
CA TYR A 549 16.34 13.52 13.85
C TYR A 549 15.86 14.95 14.10
N ALA A 550 15.45 15.67 13.05
CA ALA A 550 14.93 17.02 13.15
C ALA A 550 13.70 17.09 14.06
N PHE A 551 12.78 16.12 13.91
CA PHE A 551 11.60 16.03 14.76
C PHE A 551 11.96 15.73 16.22
N PHE A 552 12.86 14.77 16.45
CA PHE A 552 13.33 14.42 17.79
C PHE A 552 13.96 15.63 18.50
N ILE A 553 14.94 16.27 17.86
CA ILE A 553 15.65 17.44 18.40
C ILE A 553 14.70 18.61 18.70
N LYS A 554 13.66 18.80 17.88
CA LYS A 554 12.64 19.82 18.12
C LYS A 554 11.73 19.51 19.30
N LYS A 555 11.55 18.24 19.65
CA LYS A 555 10.49 17.79 20.58
C LYS A 555 11.00 17.19 21.89
N TYR A 556 12.28 16.78 21.98
CA TYR A 556 12.77 16.08 23.17
C TYR A 556 12.55 16.88 24.45
N ARG A 557 12.84 18.20 24.46
CA ARG A 557 12.63 19.06 25.65
C ARG A 557 11.20 19.09 26.18
N LYS A 558 10.21 18.88 25.31
CA LYS A 558 8.80 18.87 25.70
C LYS A 558 8.45 17.59 26.46
N TRP A 559 9.04 16.47 26.07
CA TRP A 559 8.61 15.13 26.48
C TRP A 559 9.59 14.43 27.43
N LEU A 560 10.89 14.67 27.27
CA LEU A 560 11.96 14.17 28.12
C LEU A 560 12.33 15.25 29.16
N ILE A 561 11.73 15.13 30.34
CA ILE A 561 12.01 15.99 31.49
C ILE A 561 12.94 15.21 32.43
N ASN A 562 13.80 15.91 33.19
CA ASN A 562 14.74 15.32 34.16
C ASN A 562 15.79 14.39 33.52
N LEU A 563 16.29 14.75 32.33
CA LEU A 563 17.46 14.07 31.76
C LEU A 563 18.70 14.29 32.63
N GLU A 564 19.59 13.30 32.67
CA GLU A 564 20.94 13.46 33.24
C GLU A 564 21.67 14.61 32.54
N GLU A 565 22.53 15.32 33.28
CA GLU A 565 23.18 16.55 32.80
C GLU A 565 23.99 16.30 31.52
N ASP A 566 24.74 15.19 31.46
CA ASP A 566 25.55 14.79 30.30
C ASP A 566 24.69 14.51 29.05
N VAL A 567 23.55 13.83 29.23
CA VAL A 567 22.59 13.52 28.16
C VAL A 567 21.93 14.80 27.65
N SER A 568 21.51 15.67 28.57
CA SER A 568 20.94 16.98 28.24
C SER A 568 21.95 17.82 27.45
N TYR A 569 23.18 17.94 27.96
CA TYR A 569 24.27 18.67 27.32
C TYR A 569 24.58 18.15 25.91
N SER A 570 24.64 16.84 25.73
CA SER A 570 24.86 16.20 24.42
C SER A 570 23.74 16.57 23.43
N LEU A 571 22.47 16.48 23.83
CA LEU A 571 21.34 16.85 22.98
C LEU A 571 21.28 18.37 22.70
N GLU A 572 21.69 19.22 23.63
CA GLU A 572 21.82 20.65 23.39
C GLU A 572 22.90 20.97 22.36
N ASN A 573 24.06 20.33 22.44
CA ASN A 573 25.15 20.51 21.50
C ASN A 573 24.74 20.03 20.10
N ILE A 574 24.14 18.84 19.98
CA ILE A 574 23.60 18.34 18.70
C ILE A 574 22.58 19.34 18.13
N SER A 575 21.68 19.86 18.97
CA SER A 575 20.69 20.84 18.53
C SER A 575 21.31 22.14 18.03
N LYS A 576 22.37 22.63 18.67
CA LYS A 576 23.10 23.84 18.27
C LYS A 576 23.89 23.62 16.98
N ASN A 577 24.60 22.50 16.88
CA ASN A 577 25.52 22.20 15.77
C ASN A 577 24.77 21.83 14.49
N TYR A 578 23.72 21.01 14.59
CA TYR A 578 23.03 20.45 13.41
C TYR A 578 21.61 20.97 13.21
N GLY A 579 21.03 21.69 14.17
CA GLY A 579 19.62 22.13 14.08
C GLY A 579 19.32 22.98 12.84
N SER A 580 20.26 23.81 12.40
CA SER A 580 20.13 24.60 11.17
C SER A 580 20.10 23.70 9.94
N ASP A 581 21.07 22.78 9.80
CA ASP A 581 21.21 21.89 8.65
C ASP A 581 20.05 20.91 8.55
N LEU A 582 19.61 20.33 9.67
CA LEU A 582 18.43 19.47 9.73
C LEU A 582 17.17 20.20 9.24
N ASN A 583 16.94 21.44 9.69
CA ASN A 583 15.80 22.24 9.24
C ASN A 583 15.86 22.62 7.76
N LYS A 584 17.07 22.90 7.24
CA LYS A 584 17.30 23.18 5.82
C LYS A 584 16.98 21.95 4.96
N LEU A 585 17.45 20.77 5.36
CA LEU A 585 17.28 19.52 4.62
C LEU A 585 15.88 18.93 4.72
N LEU A 586 15.12 19.26 5.77
CA LEU A 586 13.70 18.90 5.87
C LEU A 586 12.87 19.35 4.66
N VAL A 587 13.29 20.43 3.97
CA VAL A 587 12.63 20.90 2.74
C VAL A 587 12.53 19.80 1.69
N LEU A 588 13.52 18.91 1.58
CA LEU A 588 13.53 17.82 0.61
C LEU A 588 12.37 16.84 0.81
N SER A 589 11.88 16.67 2.05
CA SER A 589 10.77 15.77 2.35
C SER A 589 9.44 16.24 1.73
N ASP A 590 9.27 17.55 1.51
CA ASP A 590 8.07 18.11 0.86
C ASP A 590 8.00 17.73 -0.63
N PHE A 591 9.15 17.61 -1.29
CA PHE A 591 9.27 17.26 -2.72
C PHE A 591 9.22 15.74 -2.96
N TYR A 592 9.63 14.95 -1.97
CA TYR A 592 9.49 13.50 -2.01
C TYR A 592 8.02 13.06 -1.95
N ASN A 593 7.26 13.55 -0.97
CA ASN A 593 5.87 13.11 -0.74
C ASN A 593 4.90 13.43 -1.89
N THR A 594 5.24 14.40 -2.75
CA THR A 594 4.46 14.76 -3.94
C THR A 594 4.75 13.88 -5.16
N THR A 595 5.75 13.00 -5.11
CA THR A 595 6.16 12.15 -6.24
C THR A 595 5.56 10.73 -6.16
N LEU A 596 5.09 10.32 -4.97
CA LEU A 596 4.44 9.02 -4.73
C LEU A 596 2.90 9.08 -4.69
N ALA A 597 2.32 10.28 -4.68
CA ALA A 597 0.88 10.53 -4.82
C ALA A 597 0.55 10.79 -6.30
#